data_AF-A0A925D5Q8-F1
#
_entry.id   AF-A0A925D5Q8-F1
#
_cell.length_a   1.000
_cell.length_b   1.000
_cell.length_c   1.000
_cell.angle_alpha   90.00
_cell.angle_beta   90.00
_cell.angle_gamma   90.00
#
_symmetry.space_group_name_H-M   'P 1'
#
loop_
_entity.id
_entity.type
_entity.pdbx_description
1 polymer ?
#
loop_
_entity_poly.entity_id
_entity_poly.type
_entity_poly.pdbx_seq_one_letter_code
_entity_poly.pdbx_strand_id
1 'polypeptide(L)'
;GAAIIAAIACGLTDRPKAAQFAFLVGIPTMFAAAGYELLKSLSAGGGSENWGELILAAVVSAVVGFFAVRWLVTFISGHSFVPFALYRMVLAVCLWLWL
;
A
#
# COMPACT_ATOMS: atom_id res chain seq x y z
N GLY A 1 6.46 -3.00 -0.40
CA GLY A 1 7.84 -2.87 0.14
C GLY A 1 8.40 -4.23 0.50
N ALA A 2 7.97 -4.82 1.61
CA ALA A 2 8.44 -6.14 2.07
C ALA A 2 8.32 -7.24 0.99
N ALA A 3 7.16 -7.37 0.35
CA ALA A 3 6.96 -8.37 -0.72
C ALA A 3 7.89 -8.19 -1.94
N ILE A 4 8.26 -6.96 -2.28
CA ILE A 4 9.19 -6.69 -3.40
C ILE A 4 10.60 -7.12 -3.02
N ILE A 5 11.04 -6.76 -1.81
CA ILE A 5 12.36 -7.14 -1.29
C ILE A 5 12.44 -8.66 -1.13
N ALA A 6 11.38 -9.30 -0.62
CA ALA A 6 11.28 -10.75 -0.52
C ALA A 6 11.36 -11.44 -1.89
N ALA A 7 10.66 -10.93 -2.90
CA ALA A 7 10.74 -11.47 -4.26
C ALA A 7 12.15 -11.35 -4.84
N ILE A 8 12.83 -10.22 -4.63
CA ILE A 8 14.24 -10.03 -5.04
C ILE A 8 15.16 -10.99 -4.28
N ALA A 9 14.95 -11.17 -2.97
CA ALA A 9 15.71 -12.10 -2.13
C ALA A 9 15.52 -13.57 -2.55
N CYS A 10 14.33 -13.94 -3.03
CA CYS A 10 14.04 -15.25 -3.61
C CYS A 10 14.58 -15.45 -5.04
N GLY A 11 15.35 -14.50 -5.58
CA GLY A 11 16.04 -14.62 -6.87
C GLY A 11 15.39 -13.87 -8.03
N LEU A 12 14.34 -13.07 -7.80
CA LEU A 12 13.71 -12.27 -8.85
C LEU A 12 14.50 -10.97 -9.09
N THR A 13 15.52 -11.05 -9.96
CA THR A 13 16.43 -9.94 -10.29
C THR A 13 15.75 -8.80 -11.07
N ASP A 14 14.68 -9.10 -11.81
CA ASP A 14 13.88 -8.10 -12.53
C ASP A 14 13.00 -7.29 -11.57
N ARG A 15 13.50 -6.13 -11.14
CA ARG A 15 12.80 -5.20 -10.23
C ARG A 15 11.36 -4.86 -10.67
N PRO A 16 11.07 -4.62 -11.97
CA PRO A 16 9.69 -4.38 -12.41
C PRO A 16 8.79 -5.60 -12.22
N LYS A 17 9.30 -6.82 -12.48
CA LYS A 17 8.54 -8.07 -12.28
C LYS A 17 8.31 -8.35 -10.79
N ALA A 18 9.28 -8.07 -9.93
CA ALA A 18 9.11 -8.15 -8.48
C ALA A 18 8.06 -7.17 -7.94
N ALA A 19 7.98 -5.97 -8.50
CA ALA A 19 6.91 -5.02 -8.18
C ALA A 19 5.54 -5.53 -8.62
N GLN A 20 5.40 -6.05 -9.85
CA GLN A 20 4.15 -6.63 -10.35
C GLN A 20 3.70 -7.83 -9.52
N PHE A 21 4.61 -8.73 -9.14
CA PHE A 21 4.32 -9.84 -8.25
C PHE A 21 3.79 -9.37 -6.88
N ALA A 22 4.44 -8.37 -6.29
CA ALA A 22 3.99 -7.79 -5.03
C ALA A 22 2.58 -7.15 -5.15
N PHE A 23 2.23 -6.59 -6.30
CA PHE A 23 0.87 -6.09 -6.55
C PHE A 23 -0.16 -7.20 -6.69
N LEU A 24 0.17 -8.27 -7.44
CA LEU A 24 -0.67 -9.44 -7.58
C LEU A 24 -1.00 -10.08 -6.22
N VAL A 25 -0.03 -10.18 -5.33
CA VAL A 25 -0.23 -10.67 -3.95
C VAL A 25 -0.95 -9.64 -3.07
N GLY A 26 -0.71 -8.35 -3.32
CA GLY A 26 -1.31 -7.25 -2.58
C GLY A 26 -2.83 -7.13 -2.77
N ILE A 27 -3.36 -7.42 -3.96
CA ILE A 27 -4.79 -7.33 -4.25
C ILE A 27 -5.64 -8.25 -3.33
N PRO A 28 -5.43 -9.57 -3.26
CA PRO A 28 -6.25 -10.45 -2.44
C PRO A 28 -6.05 -10.18 -0.94
N THR A 29 -4.84 -9.82 -0.51
CA THR A 29 -4.56 -9.52 0.91
C THR A 29 -5.22 -8.22 1.36
N MET A 30 -5.12 -7.14 0.57
CA MET A 30 -5.78 -5.87 0.90
C MET A 30 -7.30 -5.99 0.82
N PHE A 31 -7.84 -6.72 -0.15
CA PHE A 31 -9.28 -6.94 -0.26
C PHE A 31 -9.82 -7.73 0.95
N ALA A 32 -9.12 -8.79 1.37
CA ALA A 32 -9.46 -9.54 2.56
C ALA A 32 -9.37 -8.68 3.83
N ALA A 33 -8.31 -7.89 3.98
CA ALA A 33 -8.13 -7.00 5.12
C ALA A 33 -9.22 -5.93 5.19
N ALA A 34 -9.52 -5.27 4.07
CA ALA A 34 -10.58 -4.26 3.99
C ALA A 34 -11.96 -4.87 4.30
N GLY A 35 -12.29 -6.03 3.73
CA GLY A 35 -13.54 -6.74 4.00
C GLY A 35 -13.66 -7.15 5.48
N TYR A 36 -12.57 -7.63 6.07
CA TYR A 36 -12.53 -7.98 7.49
C TYR A 36 -12.74 -6.76 8.39
N GLU A 37 -12.07 -5.65 8.11
CA GLU A 37 -12.19 -4.40 8.89
C GLU A 37 -13.60 -3.82 8.79
N LEU A 38 -14.23 -3.88 7.60
CA LEU A 38 -15.63 -3.49 7.41
C LEU A 38 -16.58 -4.35 8.25
N LEU A 39 -16.47 -5.68 8.18
CA LEU A 39 -17.32 -6.59 8.97
C LEU A 39 -17.15 -6.38 10.47
N LYS A 40 -15.91 -6.15 10.92
CA LYS A 40 -15.59 -5.86 12.31
C LYS A 40 -16.21 -4.53 12.77
N SER A 41 -16.12 -3.49 11.95
CA SER A 41 -16.69 -2.17 12.25
C SER A 41 -18.22 -2.20 12.30
N LEU A 42 -18.86 -2.93 11.39
CA LEU A 42 -20.32 -3.16 11.43
C LEU A 42 -20.74 -3.89 12.71
N SER A 43 -19.99 -4.92 13.11
CA SER A 43 -20.27 -5.72 14.32
C SER A 43 -20.03 -4.95 15.62
N ALA A 44 -19.21 -3.90 15.59
CA ALA A 44 -18.89 -3.05 16.75
C ALA A 44 -19.91 -1.93 17.03
N GLY A 45 -21.03 -1.89 16.29
CA GLY A 45 -22.11 -0.91 16.50
C GLY A 45 -22.21 0.17 15.43
N GLY A 46 -21.97 -0.17 14.16
CA GLY A 46 -21.89 0.73 12.99
C GLY A 46 -23.16 1.50 12.58
N GLY A 47 -24.06 1.82 13.52
CA GLY A 47 -25.32 2.53 13.26
C GLY A 47 -25.20 4.05 13.06
N SER A 48 -24.02 4.65 13.21
CA SER A 48 -23.82 6.11 13.10
C SER A 48 -22.78 6.55 12.06
N GLU A 49 -22.25 5.62 11.26
CA GLU A 49 -21.26 5.98 10.25
C GLU A 49 -21.91 6.62 9.02
N ASN A 50 -21.31 7.70 8.53
CA ASN A 50 -21.69 8.34 7.27
C ASN A 50 -21.25 7.47 6.09
N TRP A 51 -22.13 6.57 5.67
CA TRP A 51 -21.94 5.72 4.48
C TRP A 51 -21.57 6.52 3.22
N GLY A 52 -22.06 7.75 3.09
CA GLY A 52 -21.70 8.65 1.98
C GLY A 52 -20.23 9.06 1.99
N GLU A 53 -19.67 9.38 3.16
CA GLU A 53 -18.25 9.72 3.32
C GLU A 53 -17.36 8.49 3.11
N LEU A 54 -17.79 7.32 3.62
CA LEU A 54 -17.08 6.06 3.43
C LEU A 54 -16.94 5.70 1.94
N ILE A 55 -18.04 5.81 1.18
CA ILE A 55 -18.03 5.53 -0.27
C ILE A 55 -17.17 6.56 -1.00
N LEU A 56 -17.27 7.84 -0.65
CA LEU A 56 -16.45 8.89 -1.27
C LEU A 56 -14.95 8.64 -1.02
N ALA A 57 -14.57 8.36 0.24
CA ALA A 57 -13.20 8.04 0.61
C ALA A 57 -12.71 6.77 -0.12
N ALA A 58 -13.56 5.75 -0.25
CA ALA A 58 -13.23 4.52 -0.98
C ALA A 58 -12.97 4.81 -2.47
N VAL A 59 -13.82 5.61 -3.12
CA VAL A 59 -13.65 5.98 -4.53
C VAL A 59 -12.40 6.83 -4.74
N VAL A 60 -12.20 7.86 -3.92
CA VAL A 60 -11.02 8.73 -4.00
C VAL A 60 -9.75 7.92 -3.76
N SER A 61 -9.72 7.06 -2.74
CA SER A 61 -8.58 6.19 -2.46
C SER A 61 -8.33 5.17 -3.58
N ALA A 62 -9.38 4.62 -4.21
CA ALA A 62 -9.23 3.71 -5.34
C ALA A 62 -8.59 4.41 -6.55
N VAL A 63 -9.05 5.62 -6.87
CA VAL A 63 -8.50 6.42 -7.99
C VAL A 63 -7.05 6.82 -7.71
N VAL A 64 -6.79 7.45 -6.56
CA VAL A 64 -5.44 7.88 -6.17
C VAL A 64 -4.49 6.69 -6.06
N GLY A 65 -4.96 5.58 -5.49
CA GLY A 65 -4.21 4.33 -5.39
C GLY A 65 -3.81 3.80 -6.76
N PHE A 66 -4.74 3.74 -7.72
CA PHE A 66 -4.43 3.30 -9.09
C PHE A 66 -3.34 4.16 -9.75
N PHE A 67 -3.44 5.48 -9.64
CA PHE A 67 -2.41 6.40 -10.15
C PHE A 67 -1.07 6.23 -9.44
N ALA A 68 -1.07 6.08 -8.12
CA ALA A 68 0.14 5.87 -7.32
C ALA A 68 0.85 4.58 -7.71
N VAL A 69 0.10 3.48 -7.93
CA VAL A 69 0.66 2.20 -8.40
C VAL A 69 1.30 2.34 -9.77
N ARG A 70 0.59 2.95 -10.72
CA ARG A 70 1.11 3.18 -12.07
C ARG A 70 2.40 4.01 -12.03
N TRP A 71 2.40 5.09 -11.26
CA TRP A 71 3.58 5.93 -11.05
C TRP A 71 4.74 5.15 -10.43
N LEU A 72 4.47 4.36 -9.39
CA LEU A 72 5.49 3.58 -8.68
C LEU A 72 6.15 2.55 -9.60
N VAL A 73 5.37 1.82 -10.41
CA VAL A 73 5.91 0.83 -11.35
C VAL A 73 6.80 1.50 -12.41
N THR A 74 6.38 2.65 -12.94
CA THR A 74 7.20 3.45 -13.86
C THR A 74 8.47 3.98 -13.18
N PHE A 75 8.38 4.45 -11.94
CA PHE A 75 9.54 4.98 -11.19
C PHE A 75 10.59 3.91 -10.88
N ILE A 76 10.17 2.73 -10.39
CA ILE A 76 11.07 1.61 -10.06
C ILE A 76 11.78 1.07 -11.30
N SER A 77 11.20 1.23 -12.49
CA SER A 77 11.81 0.80 -13.75
C SER A 77 13.01 1.66 -14.16
N GLY A 78 13.13 2.90 -13.66
CA GLY A 78 14.21 3.83 -14.01
C GLY A 78 15.14 4.24 -12.87
N HIS A 79 14.72 4.11 -11.60
CA HIS A 79 15.47 4.62 -10.44
C HIS A 79 15.70 3.56 -9.37
N SER A 80 16.81 3.67 -8.65
CA SER A 80 17.18 2.77 -7.55
C SER A 80 16.23 2.93 -6.34
N PHE A 81 16.07 1.89 -5.51
CA PHE A 81 15.20 1.90 -4.31
C PHE A 81 15.68 2.82 -3.16
N VAL A 82 16.88 3.41 -3.29
CA VAL A 82 17.56 4.23 -2.27
C VAL A 82 16.76 5.45 -1.77
N PRO A 83 16.09 6.27 -2.62
CA PRO A 83 15.35 7.43 -2.14
C PRO A 83 14.18 7.02 -1.23
N PHE A 84 13.54 5.88 -1.52
CA PHE A 84 12.43 5.38 -0.73
C PHE A 84 12.88 4.90 0.66
N ALA A 85 14.07 4.28 0.73
CA ALA A 85 14.68 3.89 1.99
C ALA A 85 15.06 5.11 2.84
N LEU A 86 15.66 6.14 2.21
CA LEU A 86 16.03 7.38 2.88
C LEU A 86 14.81 8.12 3.43
N TYR A 87 13.74 8.25 2.62
CA TYR A 87 12.47 8.83 3.04
C TYR A 87 11.90 8.14 4.28
N ARG A 88 11.92 6.80 4.32
CA ARG A 88 11.45 6.03 5.48
C ARG A 88 12.31 6.23 6.72
N MET A 89 13.63 6.31 6.59
CA MET A 89 14.51 6.55 7.75
C MET A 89 14.31 7.95 8.33
N VAL A 90 14.22 8.98 7.48
CA VAL A 90 13.94 10.35 7.93
C VAL A 90 12.57 10.41 8.62
N LEU A 91 11.54 9.81 8.01
CA LEU A 91 10.19 9.77 8.60
C LEU A 91 10.20 9.06 9.97
N ALA A 92 10.92 7.94 10.09
CA ALA A 92 11.04 7.20 11.35
C ALA A 92 11.70 8.05 12.44
N VAL A 93 12.78 8.78 12.11
CA VAL A 93 13.45 9.69 13.05
C VAL A 93 12.52 10.84 13.46
N CYS A 94 11.81 11.45 12.51
CA CYS A 94 10.85 12.51 12.81
C CYS A 94 9.71 12.03 13.73
N LEU A 95 9.14 10.84 13.47
CA LEU A 95 8.09 10.25 14.30
C LEU A 95 8.61 9.93 15.71
N TRP A 96 9.83 9.41 15.81
CA TRP A 96 10.47 9.12 17.11
C TRP A 96 10.76 10.39 17.92
N LEU A 97 11.05 11.51 17.27
CA LEU A 97 11.23 12.80 17.93
C LEU A 97 9.91 13.49 18.32
N TRP A 98 8.81 13.12 17.66
CA TRP A 98 7.48 13.70 17.91
C TRP A 98 6.73 13.00 19.05
N LEU A 99 6.96 11.69 19.23
CA LEU A 99 6.41 10.84 20.30
C LEU A 99 7.20 10.98 21.61
#